data_AF-A0A1B2J2X8-F1
#
_entry.id   AF-A0A1B2J2X8-F1
#
_cell.length_a   1.000
_cell.length_b   1.000
_cell.length_c   1.000
_cell.angle_alpha   90.00
_cell.angle_beta   90.00
_cell.angle_gamma   90.00
#
_symmetry.space_group_name_H-M   'P 1'
#
loop_
_entity.id
_entity.type
_entity.pdbx_description
1 polymer ?
#
loop_
_entity_poly.entity_id
_entity_poly.type
_entity_poly.pdbx_seq_one_letter_code
_entity_poly.pdbx_strand_id
1 'polypeptide(L)'
;MSSLLVCEFKKLKRNSILKYTVLAAFLFPIPLSLLALHANMSFDKLKMFVFVFGFYLLMPIFLGLILATLVFEERDNNTLKNILTIPISKRSLLLAKIIATLIIGVIFAVVSLILPIILGVVRGNIDLGQFFTTLGIGLIIGVMVTVADLPLLIVVLKMKKNYLMSFVVSLSYTILSFVTSLQYNRFPLPLSVVFKWSLPHISSGTMSASITRLFFSTPSCIGILCIVGFLSYYVAVKLFESEEE
;
A
#
# COMPACT_ATOMS: atom_id res chain seq x y z
N MET A 1 20.09 -10.01 6.95
CA MET A 1 18.75 -9.50 6.60
C MET A 1 17.83 -9.36 7.81
N SER A 2 17.61 -10.43 8.59
CA SER A 2 16.72 -10.37 9.79
C SER A 2 17.11 -9.28 10.80
N SER A 3 18.41 -9.10 11.08
CA SER A 3 18.92 -8.01 11.95
C SER A 3 18.61 -6.59 11.43
N LEU A 4 18.64 -6.38 10.10
CA LEU A 4 18.29 -5.10 9.48
C LEU A 4 16.80 -4.82 9.59
N LEU A 5 15.95 -5.84 9.39
CA LEU A 5 14.51 -5.71 9.59
C LEU A 5 14.18 -5.33 11.04
N VAL A 6 14.77 -6.03 12.01
CA VAL A 6 14.59 -5.68 13.44
C VAL A 6 15.00 -4.24 13.72
N CYS A 7 16.06 -3.74 13.06
CA CYS A 7 16.48 -2.35 13.17
C CYS A 7 15.40 -1.39 12.62
N GLU A 8 14.87 -1.63 11.42
CA GLU A 8 13.78 -0.82 10.85
C GLU A 8 12.52 -0.85 11.75
N PHE A 9 12.16 -2.00 12.31
CA PHE A 9 11.03 -2.09 13.25
C PHE A 9 11.30 -1.35 14.56
N LYS A 10 12.55 -1.32 15.03
CA LYS A 10 12.94 -0.55 16.22
C LYS A 10 12.85 0.96 15.96
N LYS A 11 13.10 1.40 14.71
CA LYS A 11 12.89 2.80 14.29
C LYS A 11 11.41 3.20 14.34
N LEU A 12 10.47 2.32 13.92
CA LEU A 12 9.02 2.53 14.07
C LEU A 12 8.62 2.90 15.51
N LYS A 13 9.26 2.29 16.52
CA LYS A 13 8.96 2.54 17.93
C LYS A 13 9.52 3.88 18.44
N ARG A 14 10.67 4.32 17.89
CA ARG A 14 11.42 5.49 18.38
C ARG A 14 11.03 6.79 17.66
N ASN A 15 10.69 6.71 16.38
CA ASN A 15 10.36 7.87 15.56
C ASN A 15 8.87 8.24 15.72
N SER A 16 8.62 9.37 16.37
CA SER A 16 7.26 9.84 16.67
C SER A 16 6.41 10.04 15.41
N ILE A 17 6.98 10.59 14.33
CA ILE A 17 6.24 10.83 13.07
C ILE A 17 5.75 9.49 12.52
N LEU A 18 6.68 8.55 12.38
CA LEU A 18 6.42 7.22 11.85
C LEU A 18 5.40 6.45 12.71
N LYS A 19 5.48 6.56 14.04
CA LYS A 19 4.49 5.99 14.98
C LYS A 19 3.10 6.60 14.78
N TYR A 20 2.98 7.93 14.67
CA TYR A 20 1.70 8.59 14.46
C TYR A 20 1.12 8.30 13.08
N THR A 21 1.93 8.21 12.03
CA THR A 21 1.49 7.83 10.69
C THR A 21 0.90 6.43 10.68
N VAL A 22 1.59 5.47 11.29
CA VAL A 22 1.10 4.09 11.42
C VAL A 22 -0.20 4.04 12.22
N LEU A 23 -0.29 4.76 13.34
CA LEU A 23 -1.49 4.82 14.16
C LEU A 23 -2.67 5.46 13.41
N ALA A 24 -2.44 6.56 12.68
CA ALA A 24 -3.45 7.22 11.86
C ALA A 24 -3.96 6.30 10.74
N ALA A 25 -3.04 5.56 10.10
CA ALA A 25 -3.38 4.58 9.08
C ALA A 25 -4.34 3.51 9.65
N PHE A 26 -4.03 2.94 10.81
CA PHE A 26 -4.88 1.93 11.45
C PHE A 26 -6.19 2.47 12.03
N LEU A 27 -6.23 3.75 12.41
CA LEU A 27 -7.43 4.36 12.96
C LEU A 27 -8.47 4.60 11.87
N PHE A 28 -8.07 4.93 10.64
CA PHE A 28 -8.97 5.36 9.57
C PHE A 28 -10.02 4.32 9.10
N PRO A 29 -9.71 3.00 9.00
CA PRO A 29 -10.71 1.98 8.69
C PRO A 29 -11.88 1.94 9.68
N ILE A 30 -11.68 2.42 10.92
CA ILE A 30 -12.67 2.38 11.99
C ILE A 30 -13.81 3.38 11.73
N PRO A 31 -13.58 4.71 11.55
CA PRO A 31 -14.63 5.64 11.15
C PRO A 31 -15.37 5.24 9.89
N LEU A 32 -14.67 4.72 8.86
CA LEU A 32 -15.30 4.25 7.63
C LEU A 32 -16.30 3.12 7.91
N SER A 33 -15.89 2.14 8.71
CA SER A 33 -16.75 1.00 9.08
C SER A 33 -17.93 1.43 9.95
N LEU A 34 -17.71 2.37 10.89
CA LEU A 34 -18.77 2.92 11.75
C LEU A 34 -19.78 3.78 10.98
N LEU A 35 -19.33 4.55 9.99
CA LEU A 35 -20.20 5.35 9.12
C LEU A 35 -21.09 4.43 8.27
N ALA A 36 -20.50 3.38 7.69
CA ALA A 36 -21.25 2.38 6.95
C ALA A 36 -22.21 1.57 7.83
N LEU A 37 -21.87 1.37 9.11
CA LEU A 37 -22.75 0.77 10.12
C LEU A 37 -23.97 1.67 10.38
N HIS A 38 -23.75 2.96 10.65
CA HIS A 38 -24.82 3.95 10.86
C HIS A 38 -25.73 4.10 9.64
N ALA A 39 -25.15 4.04 8.43
CA ALA A 39 -25.90 4.10 7.17
C ALA A 39 -26.67 2.81 6.83
N ASN A 40 -26.69 1.81 7.72
CA ASN A 40 -27.33 0.50 7.50
C ASN A 40 -26.96 -0.15 6.16
N MET A 41 -25.70 0.02 5.74
CA MET A 41 -25.22 -0.57 4.49
C MET A 41 -25.15 -2.10 4.58
N SER A 42 -25.49 -2.78 3.48
CA SER A 42 -25.26 -4.22 3.36
C SER A 42 -23.78 -4.56 3.46
N PHE A 43 -23.46 -5.79 3.86
CA PHE A 43 -22.08 -6.25 4.01
C PHE A 43 -21.26 -6.06 2.72
N ASP A 44 -21.86 -6.34 1.56
CA ASP A 44 -21.18 -6.15 0.28
C ASP A 44 -20.83 -4.70 -0.04
N LYS A 45 -21.71 -3.76 0.30
CA LYS A 45 -21.42 -2.34 0.15
C LYS A 45 -20.30 -1.92 1.10
N LEU A 46 -20.38 -2.33 2.37
CA LEU A 46 -19.33 -2.08 3.36
C LEU A 46 -17.97 -2.61 2.89
N LYS A 47 -17.93 -3.86 2.39
CA LYS A 47 -16.74 -4.50 1.82
C LYS A 47 -16.18 -3.67 0.66
N MET A 48 -17.03 -3.27 -0.29
CA MET A 48 -16.64 -2.43 -1.41
C MET A 48 -16.07 -1.08 -0.96
N PHE A 49 -16.69 -0.40 0.01
CA PHE A 49 -16.19 0.85 0.57
C PHE A 49 -14.80 0.69 1.20
N VAL A 50 -14.59 -0.38 1.98
CA VAL A 50 -13.30 -0.65 2.61
C VAL A 50 -12.22 -0.92 1.56
N PHE A 51 -12.52 -1.69 0.52
CA PHE A 51 -11.55 -1.90 -0.56
C PHE A 51 -11.25 -0.61 -1.32
N VAL A 52 -12.27 0.10 -1.80
CA VAL A 52 -12.10 1.29 -2.64
C VAL A 52 -11.39 2.41 -1.87
N PHE A 53 -11.86 2.76 -0.68
CA PHE A 53 -11.29 3.88 0.08
C PHE A 53 -10.09 3.44 0.94
N GLY A 54 -10.20 2.32 1.64
CA GLY A 54 -9.13 1.79 2.50
C GLY A 54 -7.90 1.38 1.72
N PHE A 55 -8.05 0.45 0.78
CA PHE A 55 -6.90 -0.16 0.08
C PHE A 55 -6.38 0.69 -1.07
N TYR A 56 -7.24 1.37 -1.83
CA TYR A 56 -6.78 2.10 -3.03
C TYR A 56 -6.56 3.59 -2.83
N LEU A 57 -7.12 4.19 -1.78
CA LEU A 57 -6.93 5.61 -1.50
C LEU A 57 -6.02 5.83 -0.28
N LEU A 58 -6.29 5.18 0.85
CA LEU A 58 -5.57 5.50 2.09
C LEU A 58 -4.27 4.72 2.24
N MET A 59 -4.31 3.41 1.98
CA MET A 59 -3.14 2.54 2.10
C MET A 59 -1.92 3.07 1.33
N PRO A 60 -2.00 3.47 0.05
CA PRO A 60 -0.84 3.97 -0.69
C PRO A 60 -0.34 5.31 -0.14
N ILE A 61 -1.26 6.19 0.29
CA ILE A 61 -0.90 7.49 0.91
C ILE A 61 -0.05 7.29 2.17
N PHE A 62 -0.51 6.41 3.06
CA PHE A 62 0.20 6.14 4.31
C PHE A 62 1.47 5.33 4.10
N LEU A 63 1.47 4.34 3.19
CA LEU A 63 2.67 3.58 2.85
C LEU A 63 3.75 4.46 2.22
N GLY A 64 3.36 5.39 1.34
CA GLY A 64 4.28 6.38 0.79
C GLY A 64 4.92 7.27 1.84
N LEU A 65 4.14 7.72 2.83
CA LEU A 65 4.64 8.53 3.95
C LEU A 65 5.55 7.71 4.90
N ILE A 66 5.18 6.47 5.20
CA ILE A 66 5.98 5.54 6.00
C ILE A 66 7.32 5.26 5.32
N LEU A 67 7.29 4.99 4.02
CA LEU A 67 8.49 4.76 3.24
C LEU A 67 9.39 6.00 3.22
N ALA A 68 8.82 7.19 3.02
CA ALA A 68 9.56 8.44 3.05
C ALA A 68 10.20 8.71 4.42
N THR A 69 9.48 8.45 5.50
CA THR A 69 10.02 8.63 6.85
C THR A 69 11.14 7.63 7.15
N LEU A 70 11.02 6.37 6.74
CA LEU A 70 12.09 5.37 6.87
C LEU A 70 13.35 5.75 6.06
N VAL A 71 13.19 6.33 4.87
CA VAL A 71 14.31 6.79 4.03
C VAL A 71 14.96 8.06 4.61
N PHE A 72 14.15 9.04 5.03
CA PHE A 72 14.66 10.32 5.53
C PHE A 72 15.31 10.19 6.90
N GLU A 73 14.90 9.26 7.76
CA GLU A 73 15.50 9.08 9.09
C GLU A 73 17.02 8.78 9.02
N GLU A 74 17.48 8.09 7.97
CA GLU A 74 18.92 7.85 7.76
C GLU A 74 19.66 9.06 7.24
N ARG A 75 18.98 9.85 6.40
CA ARG A 75 19.51 11.10 5.87
C ARG A 75 19.57 12.19 6.94
N ASP A 76 18.56 12.29 7.80
CA ASP A 76 18.45 13.34 8.82
C ASP A 76 19.46 13.16 9.94
N ASN A 77 19.74 11.92 10.34
CA ASN A 77 20.68 11.65 11.43
C ASN A 77 22.15 11.55 10.97
N ASN A 78 22.45 11.80 9.68
CA ASN A 78 23.77 11.56 9.06
C ASN A 78 24.34 10.15 9.33
N THR A 79 23.48 9.21 9.72
CA THR A 79 23.86 7.87 10.16
C THR A 79 24.26 6.96 9.02
N LEU A 80 23.92 7.29 7.77
CA LEU A 80 24.23 6.46 6.61
C LEU A 80 25.75 6.25 6.47
N LYS A 81 26.55 7.32 6.60
CA LYS A 81 28.02 7.24 6.60
C LYS A 81 28.56 6.33 7.72
N ASN A 82 27.93 6.38 8.89
CA ASN A 82 28.33 5.61 10.07
C ASN A 82 27.81 4.16 10.05
N ILE A 83 26.85 3.83 9.17
CA ILE A 83 26.37 2.47 8.92
C ILE A 83 27.24 1.81 7.85
N LEU A 84 27.74 2.58 6.87
CA LEU A 84 28.62 2.13 5.79
C LEU A 84 30.07 1.86 6.25
N THR A 85 30.46 2.32 7.44
CA THR A 85 31.74 1.93 8.07
C THR A 85 31.75 0.48 8.55
N ILE A 86 30.57 -0.10 8.78
CA ILE A 86 30.36 -1.54 8.94
C ILE A 86 30.04 -2.09 7.53
N PRO A 87 30.53 -3.28 7.13
CA PRO A 87 30.38 -3.77 5.75
C PRO A 87 28.94 -4.23 5.44
N ILE A 88 27.99 -3.31 5.48
CA ILE A 88 26.58 -3.50 5.13
C ILE A 88 26.36 -2.85 3.77
N SER A 89 25.87 -3.62 2.80
CA SER A 89 25.62 -3.10 1.45
C SER A 89 24.41 -2.17 1.42
N LYS A 90 24.52 -1.04 0.70
CA LYS A 90 23.42 -0.08 0.46
C LYS A 90 22.15 -0.75 -0.07
N ARG A 91 22.31 -1.75 -0.95
CA ARG A 91 21.22 -2.58 -1.49
C ARG A 91 20.46 -3.32 -0.40
N SER A 92 21.17 -3.91 0.55
CA SER A 92 20.54 -4.65 1.65
C SER A 92 19.76 -3.74 2.59
N LEU A 93 20.19 -2.49 2.76
CA LEU A 93 19.50 -1.47 3.55
C LEU A 93 18.20 -1.02 2.86
N LEU A 94 18.27 -0.69 1.57
CA LEU A 94 17.09 -0.33 0.78
C LEU A 94 16.06 -1.47 0.74
N LEU A 95 16.52 -2.72 0.54
CA LEU A 95 15.66 -3.90 0.59
C LEU A 95 14.98 -4.07 1.94
N ALA A 96 15.69 -3.84 3.05
CA ALA A 96 15.09 -3.92 4.38
C ALA A 96 13.94 -2.92 4.55
N LYS A 97 14.07 -1.70 4.01
CA LYS A 97 13.00 -0.69 4.01
C LYS A 97 11.78 -1.12 3.20
N ILE A 98 12.01 -1.62 1.99
CA ILE A 98 10.94 -2.12 1.12
C ILE A 98 10.18 -3.27 1.81
N ILE A 99 10.90 -4.22 2.40
CA ILE A 99 10.29 -5.35 3.12
C ILE A 99 9.54 -4.87 4.37
N ALA A 100 10.09 -3.90 5.12
CA ALA A 100 9.40 -3.31 6.27
C ALA A 100 8.08 -2.64 5.85
N THR A 101 8.09 -1.84 4.79
CA THR A 101 6.88 -1.22 4.21
C THR A 101 5.89 -2.28 3.74
N LEU A 102 6.35 -3.39 3.14
CA LEU A 102 5.49 -4.49 2.72
C LEU A 102 4.82 -5.18 3.91
N ILE A 103 5.56 -5.47 4.99
CA ILE A 103 4.99 -6.06 6.20
C ILE A 103 3.94 -5.12 6.80
N ILE A 104 4.22 -3.81 6.88
CA ILE A 104 3.25 -2.83 7.38
C ILE A 104 1.99 -2.80 6.48
N GLY A 105 2.15 -2.87 5.16
CA GLY A 105 1.03 -2.96 4.22
C GLY A 105 0.16 -4.20 4.42
N VAL A 106 0.76 -5.36 4.67
CA VAL A 106 0.02 -6.59 4.99
C VAL A 106 -0.73 -6.45 6.31
N ILE A 107 -0.11 -5.89 7.36
CA ILE A 107 -0.79 -5.64 8.63
C ILE A 107 -1.96 -4.67 8.44
N PHE A 108 -1.77 -3.60 7.64
CA PHE A 108 -2.84 -2.67 7.28
C PHE A 108 -4.02 -3.38 6.61
N ALA A 109 -3.74 -4.26 5.64
CA ALA A 109 -4.76 -5.04 4.97
C ALA A 109 -5.55 -5.92 5.94
N VAL A 110 -4.87 -6.64 6.83
CA VAL A 110 -5.52 -7.49 7.85
C VAL A 110 -6.40 -6.65 8.76
N VAL A 111 -5.85 -5.59 9.37
CA VAL A 111 -6.59 -4.72 10.31
C VAL A 111 -7.80 -4.07 9.64
N SER A 112 -7.67 -3.64 8.39
CA SER A 112 -8.76 -3.02 7.63
C SER A 112 -9.92 -3.97 7.34
N LEU A 113 -9.68 -5.28 7.33
CA LEU A 113 -10.72 -6.29 7.04
C LEU A 113 -11.35 -6.88 8.29
N ILE A 114 -10.66 -6.87 9.44
CA ILE A 114 -11.18 -7.42 10.70
C ILE A 114 -12.54 -6.80 11.07
N LEU A 115 -12.62 -5.46 11.09
CA LEU A 115 -13.82 -4.78 11.54
C LEU A 115 -15.04 -5.00 10.61
N PRO A 116 -14.93 -4.84 9.27
CA PRO A 116 -16.01 -5.17 8.34
C PRO A 116 -16.51 -6.61 8.45
N ILE A 117 -15.59 -7.55 8.63
CA ILE A 117 -15.92 -8.98 8.75
C ILE A 117 -16.68 -9.24 10.06
N ILE A 118 -16.21 -8.72 11.21
CA ILE A 118 -16.92 -8.85 12.49
C ILE A 118 -18.34 -8.29 12.35
N LEU A 119 -18.49 -7.11 11.75
CA LEU A 119 -19.79 -6.48 11.57
C LEU A 119 -20.75 -7.31 10.71
N GLY A 120 -20.26 -7.95 9.64
CA GLY A 120 -21.13 -8.80 8.83
C GLY A 120 -21.46 -10.14 9.48
N VAL A 121 -20.57 -10.71 10.31
CA VAL A 121 -20.87 -11.89 11.15
C VAL A 121 -21.95 -11.56 12.18
N VAL A 122 -21.82 -10.45 12.91
CA VAL A 122 -22.81 -10.01 13.91
C VAL A 122 -24.19 -9.77 13.28
N ARG A 123 -24.24 -9.30 12.03
CA ARG A 123 -25.49 -9.09 11.28
C ARG A 123 -26.06 -10.36 10.63
N GLY A 124 -25.42 -11.51 10.80
CA GLY A 124 -25.87 -12.78 10.21
C GLY A 124 -25.78 -12.83 8.67
N ASN A 125 -24.97 -11.96 8.07
CA ASN A 125 -24.88 -11.77 6.62
C ASN A 125 -23.66 -12.45 5.98
N ILE A 126 -22.84 -13.17 6.74
CA ILE A 126 -21.60 -13.79 6.27
C ILE A 126 -21.55 -15.26 6.68
N ASP A 127 -21.35 -16.14 5.70
CA ASP A 127 -20.97 -17.53 5.93
C ASP A 127 -19.46 -17.68 6.15
N LEU A 128 -19.03 -18.74 6.85
CA LEU A 128 -17.61 -19.09 7.04
C LEU A 128 -16.81 -19.13 5.74
N GLY A 129 -17.42 -19.55 4.62
CA GLY A 129 -16.77 -19.52 3.31
C GLY A 129 -16.47 -18.08 2.82
N GLN A 130 -17.43 -17.16 2.98
CA GLN A 130 -17.27 -15.75 2.58
C GLN A 130 -16.26 -15.00 3.45
N PHE A 131 -16.12 -15.41 4.72
CA PHE A 131 -15.06 -14.93 5.61
C PHE A 131 -13.67 -15.19 5.02
N PHE A 132 -13.36 -16.46 4.72
CA PHE A 132 -12.03 -16.84 4.24
C PHE A 132 -11.73 -16.30 2.85
N THR A 133 -12.72 -16.25 1.95
CA THR A 133 -12.52 -15.69 0.61
C THR A 133 -12.27 -14.18 0.66
N THR A 134 -13.02 -13.43 1.47
CA THR A 134 -12.81 -11.98 1.63
C THR A 134 -11.44 -11.66 2.22
N LEU A 135 -11.03 -12.43 3.23
CA LEU A 135 -9.72 -12.26 3.86
C LEU A 135 -8.57 -12.63 2.91
N GLY A 136 -8.70 -13.75 2.18
CA GLY A 136 -7.70 -14.20 1.21
C GLY A 136 -7.53 -13.22 0.04
N ILE A 137 -8.63 -12.80 -0.58
CA ILE A 137 -8.61 -11.80 -1.65
C ILE A 137 -8.04 -10.47 -1.14
N GLY A 138 -8.41 -10.07 0.07
CA GLY A 138 -7.91 -8.83 0.65
C GLY A 138 -6.43 -8.84 0.96
N LEU A 139 -5.87 -9.96 1.41
CA LEU A 139 -4.41 -10.13 1.56
C LEU A 139 -3.69 -10.02 0.20
N ILE A 140 -4.21 -10.67 -0.83
CA ILE A 140 -3.64 -10.62 -2.18
C ILE A 140 -3.65 -9.18 -2.70
N ILE A 141 -4.79 -8.49 -2.59
CA ILE A 141 -4.91 -7.08 -2.98
C ILE A 141 -3.95 -6.21 -2.18
N GLY A 142 -3.85 -6.41 -0.87
CA GLY A 142 -2.93 -5.66 -0.01
C GLY A 142 -1.48 -5.75 -0.49
N VAL A 143 -0.99 -6.97 -0.76
CA VAL A 143 0.37 -7.16 -1.30
C VAL A 143 0.52 -6.50 -2.67
N MET A 144 -0.46 -6.67 -3.57
CA MET A 144 -0.42 -6.08 -4.91
C MET A 144 -0.41 -4.56 -4.88
N VAL A 145 -1.17 -3.94 -3.97
CA VAL A 145 -1.18 -2.49 -3.74
C VAL A 145 0.17 -2.01 -3.23
N THR A 146 0.79 -2.70 -2.27
CA THR A 146 2.12 -2.31 -1.79
C THR A 146 3.18 -2.41 -2.89
N VAL A 147 3.13 -3.43 -3.74
CA VAL A 147 4.04 -3.56 -4.89
C VAL A 147 3.76 -2.48 -5.93
N ALA A 148 2.49 -2.15 -6.17
CA ALA A 148 2.09 -1.10 -7.09
C ALA A 148 2.55 0.29 -6.63
N ASP A 149 2.73 0.51 -5.34
CA ASP A 149 3.21 1.77 -4.75
C ASP A 149 4.74 1.93 -4.79
N LEU A 150 5.50 0.87 -5.13
CA LEU A 150 6.98 0.94 -5.21
C LEU A 150 7.55 2.04 -6.13
N PRO A 151 6.94 2.42 -7.27
CA PRO A 151 7.43 3.55 -8.07
C PRO A 151 7.47 4.86 -7.29
N LEU A 152 6.62 5.02 -6.26
CA LEU A 152 6.65 6.18 -5.37
C LEU A 152 7.99 6.31 -4.64
N LEU A 153 8.63 5.16 -4.33
CA LEU A 153 9.94 5.08 -3.72
C LEU A 153 10.98 5.88 -4.52
N ILE A 154 10.96 5.76 -5.84
CA ILE A 154 11.90 6.46 -6.74
C ILE A 154 11.76 7.97 -6.59
N VAL A 155 10.52 8.45 -6.52
CA VAL A 155 10.23 9.88 -6.39
C VAL A 155 10.67 10.39 -5.02
N VAL A 156 10.36 9.63 -3.96
CA VAL A 156 10.75 9.95 -2.58
C VAL A 156 12.28 10.00 -2.42
N LEU A 157 13.02 9.07 -3.03
CA LEU A 157 14.48 9.09 -2.99
C LEU A 157 15.05 10.39 -3.56
N LYS A 158 14.53 10.89 -4.68
CA LYS A 158 14.99 12.15 -5.28
C LYS A 158 14.70 13.41 -4.45
N MET A 159 13.83 13.33 -3.45
CA MET A 159 13.43 14.49 -2.65
C MET A 159 14.47 14.82 -1.56
N LYS A 160 14.75 16.11 -1.39
CA LYS A 160 15.68 16.66 -0.38
C LYS A 160 15.07 16.71 1.03
N LYS A 161 14.66 15.56 1.58
CA LYS A 161 14.20 15.39 2.98
C LYS A 161 12.99 16.27 3.39
N ASN A 162 11.98 16.37 2.54
CA ASN A 162 10.77 17.13 2.88
C ASN A 162 9.56 16.21 3.03
N TYR A 163 9.23 15.88 4.28
CA TYR A 163 8.11 15.00 4.65
C TYR A 163 6.77 15.46 4.05
N LEU A 164 6.52 16.78 4.04
CA LEU A 164 5.30 17.35 3.48
C LEU A 164 5.23 17.11 1.97
N MET A 165 6.33 17.30 1.25
CA MET A 165 6.38 17.03 -0.19
C MET A 165 6.19 15.55 -0.50
N SER A 166 6.79 14.63 0.27
CA SER A 166 6.56 13.19 0.10
C SER A 166 5.09 12.81 0.31
N PHE A 167 4.43 13.41 1.29
CA PHE A 167 2.99 13.22 1.49
C PHE A 167 2.16 13.73 0.30
N VAL A 168 2.44 14.95 -0.19
CA VAL A 168 1.73 15.54 -1.34
C VAL A 168 1.93 14.71 -2.61
N VAL A 169 3.14 14.19 -2.85
CA VAL A 169 3.43 13.31 -3.98
C VAL A 169 2.67 11.99 -3.87
N SER A 170 2.66 11.37 -2.68
CA SER A 170 1.92 10.15 -2.43
C SER A 170 0.42 10.33 -2.64
N LEU A 171 -0.13 11.43 -2.12
CA LEU A 171 -1.52 11.82 -2.34
C LEU A 171 -1.81 12.04 -3.82
N SER A 172 -0.97 12.79 -4.53
CA SER A 172 -1.14 13.08 -5.96
C SER A 172 -1.08 11.81 -6.82
N TYR A 173 -0.10 10.94 -6.56
CA TYR A 173 0.06 9.66 -7.24
C TYR A 173 -1.17 8.76 -7.04
N THR A 174 -1.68 8.70 -5.82
CA THR A 174 -2.83 7.88 -5.47
C THR A 174 -4.11 8.40 -6.12
N ILE A 175 -4.37 9.72 -6.05
CA ILE A 175 -5.53 10.34 -6.68
C ILE A 175 -5.48 10.16 -8.20
N LEU A 176 -4.33 10.40 -8.83
CA LEU A 176 -4.18 10.22 -10.27
C LEU A 176 -4.44 8.77 -10.69
N SER A 177 -3.88 7.83 -9.93
CA SER A 177 -4.08 6.39 -10.15
C SER A 177 -5.54 5.97 -9.95
N PHE A 178 -6.23 6.58 -8.98
CA PHE A 178 -7.64 6.35 -8.74
C PHE A 178 -8.52 6.94 -9.85
N VAL A 179 -8.30 8.18 -10.25
CA VAL A 179 -9.06 8.82 -11.34
C VAL A 179 -8.89 8.05 -12.65
N THR A 180 -7.66 7.63 -12.98
CA THR A 180 -7.41 6.79 -14.16
C THR A 180 -8.02 5.40 -14.06
N SER A 181 -8.25 4.89 -12.83
CA SER A 181 -8.93 3.61 -12.65
C SER A 181 -10.42 3.68 -13.00
N LEU A 182 -11.04 4.84 -12.77
CA LEU A 182 -12.44 5.12 -13.12
C LEU A 182 -12.64 5.42 -14.60
N GLN A 183 -11.58 5.81 -15.32
CA GLN A 183 -11.67 6.06 -16.76
C GLN A 183 -11.73 4.76 -17.57
N TYR A 184 -12.45 4.81 -18.68
CA TYR A 184 -12.59 3.70 -19.64
C TYR A 184 -11.29 3.35 -20.39
N ASN A 185 -10.21 4.09 -20.16
CA ASN A 185 -8.95 3.91 -20.87
C ASN A 185 -8.02 2.92 -20.13
N ARG A 186 -7.20 2.17 -20.87
CA ARG A 186 -6.24 1.20 -20.29
C ARG A 186 -4.89 1.86 -19.97
N PHE A 187 -4.92 2.96 -19.23
CA PHE A 187 -3.69 3.55 -18.72
C PHE A 187 -3.03 2.59 -17.71
N PRO A 188 -1.77 2.18 -17.92
CA PRO A 188 -1.13 1.13 -17.12
C PRO A 188 -0.47 1.71 -15.87
N LEU A 189 -1.17 2.58 -15.13
CA LEU A 189 -0.67 3.00 -13.81
C LEU A 189 -0.77 1.77 -12.88
N PRO A 190 0.32 1.39 -12.18
CA PRO A 190 0.37 0.13 -11.43
C PRO A 190 -0.81 -0.03 -10.47
N LEU A 191 -1.13 1.01 -9.69
CA LEU A 191 -2.25 0.99 -8.76
C LEU A 191 -3.62 0.92 -9.46
N SER A 192 -3.76 1.58 -10.62
CA SER A 192 -4.95 1.53 -11.47
C SER A 192 -5.19 0.13 -12.05
N VAL A 193 -4.12 -0.57 -12.43
CA VAL A 193 -4.17 -1.97 -12.91
C VAL A 193 -4.65 -2.90 -11.81
N VAL A 194 -4.12 -2.76 -10.57
CA VAL A 194 -4.58 -3.56 -9.43
C VAL A 194 -6.05 -3.29 -9.11
N PHE A 195 -6.48 -2.03 -9.16
CA PHE A 195 -7.89 -1.67 -8.96
C PHE A 195 -8.79 -2.37 -9.98
N LYS A 196 -8.47 -2.26 -11.27
CA LYS A 196 -9.26 -2.86 -12.36
C LYS A 196 -9.31 -4.39 -12.29
N TRP A 197 -8.23 -5.04 -11.83
CA TRP A 197 -8.20 -6.47 -11.58
C TRP A 197 -9.04 -6.88 -10.36
N SER A 198 -9.09 -6.05 -9.32
CA SER A 198 -9.82 -6.36 -8.08
C SER A 198 -11.35 -6.21 -8.20
N LEU A 199 -11.84 -5.33 -9.08
CA LEU A 199 -13.27 -5.02 -9.27
C LEU A 199 -14.21 -6.25 -9.31
N PRO A 200 -13.95 -7.30 -10.13
CA PRO A 200 -14.80 -8.49 -10.14
C PRO A 200 -14.79 -9.27 -8.83
N HIS A 201 -13.74 -9.15 -8.02
CA HIS A 201 -13.58 -9.88 -6.76
C HIS A 201 -14.19 -9.12 -5.56
N ILE A 202 -14.28 -7.80 -5.65
CA ILE A 202 -14.81 -6.95 -4.56
C ILE A 202 -16.30 -6.60 -4.74
N SER A 203 -16.83 -6.73 -5.96
CA SER A 203 -18.23 -6.42 -6.25
C SER A 203 -19.13 -7.66 -6.22
N SER A 204 -20.38 -7.48 -5.81
CA SER A 204 -21.36 -8.57 -5.65
C SER A 204 -22.58 -8.46 -6.57
N GLY A 205 -22.48 -7.67 -7.66
CA GLY A 205 -23.56 -7.46 -8.61
C GLY A 205 -23.18 -7.81 -10.05
N THR A 206 -24.18 -8.00 -10.92
CA THR A 206 -23.97 -8.14 -12.37
C THR A 206 -23.37 -6.86 -12.92
N MET A 207 -22.07 -6.88 -13.21
CA MET A 207 -21.37 -5.76 -13.82
C MET A 207 -21.76 -5.66 -15.30
N SER A 208 -22.08 -4.44 -15.74
CA SER A 208 -22.38 -4.17 -17.15
C SER A 208 -21.25 -4.63 -18.06
N ALA A 209 -21.58 -5.13 -19.26
CA ALA A 209 -20.63 -5.61 -20.25
C ALA A 209 -19.56 -4.56 -20.66
N SER A 210 -19.85 -3.27 -20.46
CA SER A 210 -18.90 -2.17 -20.66
C SER A 210 -17.82 -2.11 -19.58
N ILE A 211 -18.15 -2.51 -18.35
CA ILE A 211 -17.25 -2.49 -17.19
C ILE A 211 -16.34 -3.74 -17.20
N THR A 212 -16.85 -4.89 -17.65
CA THR A 212 -16.06 -6.12 -17.74
C THR A 212 -14.90 -6.04 -18.74
N ARG A 213 -15.01 -5.20 -19.79
CA ARG A 213 -13.90 -4.95 -20.74
C ARG A 213 -12.70 -4.20 -20.14
N LEU A 214 -12.89 -3.58 -18.97
CA LEU A 214 -11.85 -2.87 -18.23
C LEU A 214 -11.03 -3.81 -17.34
N PHE A 215 -11.50 -5.05 -17.11
CA PHE A 215 -10.81 -5.99 -16.25
C PHE A 215 -9.50 -6.45 -16.88
N PHE A 216 -8.46 -6.42 -16.07
CA PHE A 216 -7.20 -7.07 -16.42
C PHE A 216 -7.29 -8.55 -16.04
N SER A 217 -6.75 -9.41 -16.91
CA SER A 217 -6.57 -10.82 -16.57
C SER A 217 -5.51 -10.95 -15.47
N THR A 218 -5.67 -11.94 -14.58
CA THR A 218 -4.75 -12.18 -13.45
C THR A 218 -3.28 -12.30 -13.89
N PRO A 219 -2.93 -13.05 -14.95
CA PRO A 219 -1.54 -13.14 -15.41
C PRO A 219 -1.00 -11.81 -15.92
N SER A 220 -1.83 -11.01 -16.60
CA SER A 220 -1.43 -9.70 -17.10
C SER A 220 -1.17 -8.71 -15.96
N CYS A 221 -2.02 -8.73 -14.92
CA CYS A 221 -1.83 -7.88 -13.75
C CYS A 221 -0.53 -8.23 -13.01
N ILE A 222 -0.30 -9.51 -12.73
CA ILE A 222 0.93 -9.99 -12.09
C ILE A 222 2.15 -9.64 -12.94
N GLY A 223 2.11 -9.87 -14.25
CA GLY A 223 3.20 -9.53 -15.16
C GLY A 223 3.58 -8.05 -15.12
N ILE A 224 2.59 -7.15 -15.19
CA ILE A 224 2.80 -5.70 -15.09
C ILE A 224 3.42 -5.34 -13.74
N LEU A 225 2.90 -5.88 -12.63
CA LEU A 225 3.42 -5.59 -11.29
C LEU A 225 4.84 -6.10 -11.10
N CYS A 226 5.18 -7.28 -11.61
CA CYS A 226 6.54 -7.82 -11.55
C CYS A 226 7.52 -6.93 -12.32
N ILE A 227 7.15 -6.49 -13.53
CA ILE A 227 7.97 -5.59 -14.35
C ILE A 227 8.17 -4.25 -13.63
N VAL A 228 7.09 -3.64 -13.15
CA VAL A 228 7.12 -2.36 -12.43
C VAL A 228 7.91 -2.48 -11.12
N GLY A 229 7.70 -3.54 -10.35
CA GLY A 229 8.41 -3.79 -9.10
C GLY A 229 9.91 -3.97 -9.34
N PHE A 230 10.29 -4.74 -10.36
CA PHE A 230 11.71 -4.93 -10.71
C PHE A 230 12.37 -3.64 -11.20
N LEU A 231 11.72 -2.91 -12.12
CA LEU A 231 12.22 -1.64 -12.64
C LEU A 231 12.36 -0.59 -11.54
N SER A 232 11.35 -0.46 -10.68
CA SER A 232 11.37 0.50 -9.57
C SER A 232 12.46 0.18 -8.57
N TYR A 233 12.64 -1.09 -8.21
CA TYR A 233 13.74 -1.53 -7.36
C TYR A 233 15.11 -1.25 -8.00
N TYR A 234 15.30 -1.59 -9.27
CA TYR A 234 16.58 -1.39 -9.95
C TYR A 234 16.97 0.09 -10.05
N VAL A 235 16.02 0.97 -10.42
CA VAL A 235 16.24 2.42 -10.48
C VAL A 235 16.51 2.99 -9.08
N ALA A 236 15.77 2.52 -8.07
CA ALA A 236 15.96 2.96 -6.69
C ALA A 236 17.35 2.59 -6.15
N VAL A 237 17.84 1.38 -6.43
CA VAL A 237 19.20 0.97 -6.08
C VAL A 237 20.23 1.90 -6.70
N LYS A 238 20.12 2.20 -8.00
CA LYS A 238 21.05 3.11 -8.67
C LYS A 238 21.04 4.52 -8.06
N LEU A 239 19.85 5.07 -7.80
CA LEU A 239 19.72 6.39 -7.19
C LEU A 239 20.33 6.42 -5.78
N PHE A 240 20.03 5.41 -4.97
CA PHE A 240 20.54 5.28 -3.62
C PHE A 240 22.06 5.05 -3.56
N GLU A 241 22.64 4.43 -4.59
CA GLU A 241 24.10 4.31 -4.75
C GLU A 241 24.73 5.64 -5.19
N SER A 242 24.10 6.39 -6.09
CA SER A 242 24.61 7.63 -6.68
C SER A 242 24.57 8.88 -5.78
N GLU A 243 23.75 8.88 -4.73
CA GLU A 243 23.62 10.04 -3.83
C GLU A 243 24.83 10.30 -2.91
N GLU A 244 25.92 9.53 -3.05
CA GLU A 244 27.14 9.66 -2.23
C GLU A 244 28.45 9.71 -3.04
N GLU A 245 28.40 10.13 -4.32
CA GLU A 245 29.54 10.86 -4.93
C GLU A 245 29.39 12.37 -4.66
#